data_AF-A0AAD6H2M7-F1
#
_entry.id   AF-A0AAD6H2M7-F1
#
_cell.length_a   1.000
_cell.length_b   1.000
_cell.length_c   1.000
_cell.angle_alpha   90.00
_cell.angle_beta   90.00
_cell.angle_gamma   90.00
#
_symmetry.space_group_name_H-M   'P 1'
#
loop_
_entity.id
_entity.type
_entity.pdbx_description
1 polymer ?
#
loop_
_entity_poly.entity_id
_entity_poly.type
_entity_poly.pdbx_seq_one_letter_code
_entity_poly.pdbx_strand_id
1 'polypeptide(L)'
;MELLHDLALQIPWLFYRTDQWVDGLENYASNDSNRGKISDPPKQQLETALSLLNDYWAVFDQMEEWQNNWKASEQGPLYWYSGTPMPSKVIEVDPVCIPSFPDETYQVRFQNTQKAGLAATFWSFKLELLIGMIKLQRNLFGTQVESLEQNLAMAKETSSLILQTAPYLTSCFEGAVASKAALRATRRYFELGALKQDFDSPLTSMRA
;
A
#
# COMPACT_ATOMS: atom_id res chain seq x y z
N MET A 1 -7.57 3.63 -20.21
CA MET A 1 -7.48 4.48 -19.00
C MET A 1 -8.58 4.12 -18.01
N GLU A 2 -9.78 3.76 -18.48
CA GLU A 2 -10.93 3.33 -17.65
C GLU A 2 -10.64 2.08 -16.79
N LEU A 3 -9.88 1.11 -17.32
CA LEU A 3 -9.57 -0.14 -16.58
C LEU A 3 -8.91 0.09 -15.21
N LEU A 4 -8.00 1.06 -15.06
CA LEU A 4 -7.38 1.32 -13.76
C LEU A 4 -8.40 1.84 -12.74
N HIS A 5 -9.35 2.65 -13.21
CA HIS A 5 -10.43 3.16 -12.37
C HIS A 5 -11.39 2.03 -11.96
N ASP A 6 -11.76 1.16 -12.90
CA ASP A 6 -12.63 0.02 -12.64
C ASP A 6 -12.01 -0.96 -11.63
N LEU A 7 -10.69 -1.19 -11.72
CA LEU A 7 -9.94 -1.95 -10.73
C LEU A 7 -9.92 -1.24 -9.36
N ALA A 8 -9.73 0.07 -9.34
CA ALA A 8 -9.73 0.85 -8.10
C ALA A 8 -11.07 0.82 -7.36
N LEU A 9 -12.19 0.73 -8.08
CA LEU A 9 -13.53 0.63 -7.49
C LEU A 9 -13.76 -0.69 -6.74
N GLN A 10 -12.98 -1.73 -7.03
CA GLN A 10 -13.08 -3.02 -6.33
C GLN A 10 -12.39 -2.99 -4.96
N ILE A 11 -11.38 -2.13 -4.78
CA ILE A 11 -10.57 -2.05 -3.56
C ILE A 11 -11.41 -1.76 -2.31
N PRO A 12 -12.31 -0.75 -2.28
CA PRO A 12 -13.15 -0.50 -1.10
C PRO A 12 -14.02 -1.69 -0.69
N TRP A 13 -14.51 -2.47 -1.66
CA TRP A 13 -15.32 -3.64 -1.39
C TRP A 13 -14.51 -4.78 -0.77
N LEU A 14 -13.26 -4.98 -1.22
CA LEU A 14 -12.34 -5.93 -0.62
C LEU A 14 -12.01 -5.56 0.83
N PHE A 15 -11.79 -4.27 1.11
CA PHE A 15 -11.61 -3.80 2.49
C PHE A 15 -12.83 -4.02 3.36
N TYR A 16 -14.01 -3.68 2.88
CA TYR A 16 -15.26 -3.91 3.60
C TYR A 16 -15.41 -5.38 4.01
N ARG A 17 -15.14 -6.33 3.09
CA ARG A 17 -15.18 -7.77 3.39
C ARG A 17 -14.08 -8.20 4.36
N THR A 18 -12.91 -7.56 4.30
CA THR A 18 -11.79 -7.82 5.22
C THR A 18 -12.18 -7.40 6.63
N ASP A 19 -12.70 -6.18 6.79
CA ASP A 19 -13.11 -5.65 8.09
C ASP A 19 -14.25 -6.50 8.69
N GLN A 20 -15.26 -6.89 7.90
CA GLN A 20 -16.31 -7.83 8.35
C GLN A 20 -15.75 -9.17 8.83
N TRP A 21 -14.74 -9.70 8.14
CA TRP A 21 -14.12 -10.96 8.51
C TRP A 21 -13.30 -10.81 9.82
N VAL A 22 -12.54 -9.72 9.96
CA VAL A 22 -11.78 -9.42 11.19
C VAL A 22 -12.73 -9.22 12.38
N ASP A 23 -13.79 -8.43 12.24
CA ASP A 23 -14.81 -8.24 13.28
C ASP A 23 -15.45 -9.58 13.68
N GLY A 24 -15.70 -10.46 12.70
CA GLY A 24 -16.19 -11.81 12.93
C GLY A 24 -15.23 -12.68 13.75
N LEU A 25 -13.92 -12.49 13.58
CA LEU A 25 -12.88 -13.19 14.34
C LEU A 25 -12.80 -12.69 15.78
N GLU A 26 -12.85 -11.37 16.00
CA GLU A 26 -12.84 -10.77 17.34
C GLU A 26 -14.06 -11.20 18.17
N ASN A 27 -15.24 -11.22 17.55
CA ASN A 27 -16.47 -11.70 18.18
C ASN A 27 -16.43 -13.19 18.51
N TYR A 28 -15.74 -14.00 17.71
CA TYR A 28 -15.54 -15.42 17.99
C TYR A 28 -14.59 -15.61 19.19
N ALA A 29 -13.44 -14.93 19.20
CA ALA A 29 -12.46 -15.01 20.28
C ALA A 29 -13.02 -14.54 21.64
N SER A 30 -13.86 -13.50 21.64
CA SER A 30 -14.54 -13.00 22.84
C SER A 30 -15.53 -14.03 23.41
N ASN A 31 -16.27 -14.74 22.56
CA ASN A 31 -17.21 -15.79 23.00
C ASN A 31 -16.50 -17.07 23.46
N ASP A 32 -15.36 -17.43 22.85
CA ASP A 32 -14.57 -18.62 23.23
C ASP A 32 -13.75 -18.39 24.52
N SER A 33 -13.55 -17.14 24.96
CA SER A 33 -12.91 -16.83 26.25
C SER A 33 -13.68 -17.39 27.47
N ASN A 34 -14.96 -17.76 27.30
CA ASN A 34 -15.76 -18.51 28.29
C ASN A 34 -15.62 -20.04 28.20
N ARG A 35 -14.90 -20.57 27.20
CA ARG A 35 -14.60 -21.99 27.00
C ARG A 35 -13.10 -22.17 26.81
N GLY A 36 -12.39 -22.43 27.90
CA GLY A 36 -10.95 -22.73 27.88
C GLY A 36 -10.61 -23.93 26.99
N LYS A 37 -10.31 -23.67 25.72
CA LYS A 37 -9.52 -24.48 24.80
C LYS A 37 -9.26 -23.65 23.55
N ILE A 38 -7.99 -23.42 23.24
CA ILE A 38 -7.52 -22.85 21.97
C ILE A 38 -8.06 -23.77 20.87
N SER A 39 -9.16 -23.38 20.25
CA SER A 39 -9.74 -24.07 19.10
C SER A 39 -9.19 -23.39 17.85
N ASP A 40 -8.65 -24.18 16.91
CA ASP A 40 -8.27 -23.68 15.59
C ASP A 40 -9.44 -22.86 15.00
N PRO A 41 -9.17 -21.74 14.30
CA PRO A 41 -10.24 -20.99 13.65
C PRO A 41 -11.09 -21.95 12.82
N PRO A 42 -12.44 -21.86 12.89
CA PRO A 42 -13.32 -22.77 12.19
C PRO A 42 -12.87 -22.89 10.73
N LYS A 43 -12.78 -24.11 10.21
CA LYS A 43 -12.35 -24.39 8.82
C LYS A 43 -13.01 -23.44 7.79
N GLN A 44 -14.26 -23.06 8.03
CA GLN A 44 -15.03 -22.11 7.25
C GLN A 44 -14.49 -20.65 7.28
N GLN A 45 -13.98 -20.17 8.43
CA GLN A 45 -13.34 -18.85 8.54
C GLN A 45 -12.02 -18.81 7.77
N LEU A 46 -11.24 -19.90 7.84
CA LEU A 46 -10.02 -20.06 7.05
C LEU A 46 -10.32 -20.09 5.54
N GLU A 47 -11.30 -20.89 5.11
CA GLU A 47 -11.73 -20.94 3.71
C GLU A 47 -12.20 -19.57 3.19
N THR A 48 -12.93 -18.82 4.02
CA THR A 48 -13.38 -17.45 3.68
C THR A 48 -12.21 -16.49 3.53
N ALA A 49 -11.23 -16.55 4.44
CA ALA A 49 -10.06 -15.69 4.39
C ALA A 49 -9.18 -15.99 3.17
N LEU A 50 -8.99 -17.28 2.85
CA LEU A 50 -8.26 -17.71 1.66
C LEU A 50 -8.97 -17.29 0.37
N SER A 51 -10.29 -17.42 0.32
CA SER A 51 -11.07 -16.91 -0.82
C SER A 51 -10.91 -15.41 -0.97
N LEU A 52 -10.99 -14.65 0.12
CA LEU A 52 -10.83 -13.20 0.06
C LEU A 52 -9.41 -12.80 -0.36
N LEU A 53 -8.38 -13.53 0.11
CA LEU A 53 -7.02 -13.32 -0.33
C LEU A 53 -6.85 -13.59 -1.83
N ASN A 54 -7.51 -14.62 -2.37
CA ASN A 54 -7.52 -14.86 -3.82
C ASN A 54 -8.20 -13.71 -4.58
N ASP A 55 -9.27 -13.13 -4.04
CA ASP A 55 -9.93 -11.97 -4.63
C ASP A 55 -8.97 -10.75 -4.66
N TYR A 56 -8.18 -10.54 -3.61
CA TYR A 56 -7.12 -9.53 -3.59
C TYR A 56 -6.06 -9.80 -4.68
N TRP A 57 -5.57 -11.04 -4.80
CA TRP A 57 -4.58 -11.40 -5.82
C TRP A 57 -5.11 -11.20 -7.24
N ALA A 58 -6.37 -11.57 -7.50
CA ALA A 58 -6.98 -11.37 -8.81
C ALA A 58 -7.00 -9.89 -9.23
N VAL A 59 -7.29 -8.97 -8.31
CA VAL A 59 -7.25 -7.52 -8.60
C VAL A 59 -5.81 -7.03 -8.73
N PHE A 60 -4.90 -7.53 -7.89
CA PHE A 60 -3.48 -7.19 -7.94
C PHE A 60 -2.84 -7.58 -9.28
N ASP A 61 -3.08 -8.79 -9.76
CA ASP A 61 -2.54 -9.28 -11.03
C ASP A 61 -3.04 -8.47 -12.22
N GLN A 62 -4.34 -8.11 -12.23
CA GLN A 62 -4.91 -7.21 -13.25
C GLN A 62 -4.29 -5.82 -13.20
N MET A 63 -3.96 -5.32 -12.00
CA MET A 63 -3.24 -4.06 -11.85
C MET A 63 -1.81 -4.13 -12.37
N GLU A 64 -1.07 -5.20 -12.09
CA GLU A 64 0.28 -5.40 -12.62
C GLU A 64 0.26 -5.55 -14.14
N GLU A 65 -0.71 -6.26 -14.70
CA GLU A 65 -0.93 -6.35 -16.14
C GLU A 65 -1.18 -4.96 -16.74
N TRP A 66 -2.04 -4.16 -16.12
CA TRP A 66 -2.27 -2.78 -16.54
C TRP A 66 -0.97 -1.95 -16.53
N GLN A 67 -0.14 -2.08 -15.50
CA GLN A 67 1.14 -1.38 -15.41
C GLN A 67 2.11 -1.82 -16.53
N ASN A 68 2.16 -3.12 -16.81
CA ASN A 68 2.99 -3.67 -17.88
C ASN A 68 2.55 -3.15 -19.25
N ASN A 69 1.25 -3.07 -19.50
CA ASN A 69 0.70 -2.48 -20.72
C ASN A 69 1.03 -0.99 -20.82
N TRP A 70 0.91 -0.23 -19.71
CA TRP A 70 1.32 1.17 -19.69
C TRP A 70 2.80 1.33 -20.02
N LYS A 71 3.68 0.55 -19.38
CA LYS A 71 5.11 0.54 -19.65
C LYS A 71 5.44 0.22 -21.10
N ALA A 72 4.74 -0.74 -21.71
CA ALA A 72 4.94 -1.11 -23.11
C ALA A 72 4.49 -0.03 -24.10
N SER A 73 3.49 0.78 -23.72
CA SER A 73 2.95 1.85 -24.57
C SER A 73 3.79 3.13 -24.58
N GLU A 74 4.73 3.27 -23.64
CA GLU A 74 5.50 4.49 -23.41
C GLU A 74 6.89 4.44 -24.06
N GLN A 75 7.32 5.57 -24.62
CA GLN A 75 8.71 5.72 -25.07
C GLN A 75 9.60 6.07 -23.87
N GLY A 76 10.46 5.14 -23.47
CA GLY A 76 11.38 5.30 -22.34
C GLY A 76 10.80 4.86 -21.00
N PRO A 77 11.57 5.00 -19.90
CA PRO A 77 11.15 4.55 -18.59
C PRO A 77 9.98 5.37 -18.04
N LEU A 78 9.07 4.71 -17.31
CA LEU A 78 7.99 5.40 -16.58
C LEU A 78 8.56 6.32 -15.50
N TYR A 79 9.62 5.85 -14.84
CA TYR A 79 10.40 6.58 -13.86
C TYR A 79 11.81 5.99 -13.78
N TRP A 80 12.77 6.73 -13.22
CA TRP A 80 14.12 6.25 -12.97
C TRP A 80 14.67 6.84 -11.68
N TYR A 81 15.66 6.20 -11.07
CA TYR A 81 16.38 6.77 -9.93
C TYR A 81 17.53 7.65 -10.42
N SER A 82 17.72 8.79 -9.76
CA SER A 82 18.90 9.63 -9.95
C SER A 82 19.56 9.93 -8.61
N GLY A 83 20.88 9.73 -8.56
CA GLY A 83 21.72 10.21 -7.46
C GLY A 83 22.24 11.63 -7.66
N THR A 84 21.91 12.26 -8.79
CA THR A 84 22.22 13.69 -9.02
C THR A 84 21.08 14.55 -8.47
N PRO A 85 21.39 15.64 -7.73
CA PRO A 85 20.38 16.62 -7.31
C PRO A 85 19.58 17.16 -8.49
N MET A 86 18.31 17.53 -8.26
CA MET A 86 17.49 18.09 -9.33
C MET A 86 18.17 19.40 -9.79
N PRO A 87 18.47 19.59 -11.08
CA PRO A 87 19.05 20.85 -11.53
C PRO A 87 18.11 21.99 -11.17
N SER A 88 18.62 22.99 -10.44
CA SER A 88 17.87 24.17 -9.97
C SER A 88 17.37 25.08 -11.10
N LYS A 89 17.69 24.76 -12.35
CA LYS A 89 17.43 25.57 -13.54
C LYS A 89 16.97 24.72 -14.70
N VAL A 90 15.71 24.31 -14.70
CA VAL A 90 15.04 23.88 -15.94
C VAL A 90 13.56 24.32 -15.88
N ILE A 91 13.25 25.31 -16.73
CA ILE A 91 11.94 25.70 -17.31
C ILE A 91 11.14 26.80 -16.57
N GLU A 92 10.51 27.63 -17.41
CA GLU A 92 9.45 28.63 -17.16
C GLU A 92 8.24 28.04 -16.43
N VAL A 93 8.43 27.57 -15.20
CA VAL A 93 7.35 27.18 -14.29
C VAL A 93 7.21 28.23 -13.20
N ASP A 94 5.98 28.41 -12.69
CA ASP A 94 5.73 29.28 -11.55
C ASP A 94 6.69 28.89 -10.41
N PRO A 95 7.39 29.85 -9.77
CA PRO A 95 8.29 29.58 -8.65
C PRO A 95 7.67 28.74 -7.53
N VAL A 96 6.35 28.77 -7.35
CA VAL A 96 5.64 27.93 -6.37
C VAL A 96 5.64 26.45 -6.75
N CYS A 97 5.76 26.14 -8.05
CA CYS A 97 5.71 24.81 -8.65
C CYS A 97 7.06 24.08 -8.70
N ILE A 98 8.12 24.65 -8.11
CA ILE A 98 9.43 24.01 -8.02
C ILE A 98 9.39 22.94 -6.90
N PRO A 99 9.64 21.66 -7.21
CA PRO A 99 9.70 20.59 -6.21
C PRO A 99 10.76 20.88 -5.14
N SER A 100 10.39 20.75 -3.87
CA SER A 100 11.30 20.88 -2.73
C SER A 100 11.55 19.51 -2.12
N PHE A 101 12.80 19.05 -2.19
CA PHE A 101 13.20 17.75 -1.68
C PHE A 101 13.96 17.91 -0.36
N PRO A 102 13.51 17.27 0.74
CA PRO A 102 14.27 17.27 1.98
C PRO A 102 15.54 16.41 1.92
N ASP A 103 15.59 15.43 1.01
CA ASP A 103 16.76 14.58 0.74
C ASP A 103 17.09 14.59 -0.76
N GLU A 104 18.33 14.94 -1.10
CA GLU A 104 18.81 15.04 -2.48
C GLU A 104 19.44 13.76 -3.03
N THR A 105 19.68 12.76 -2.17
CA THR A 105 20.56 11.62 -2.51
C THR A 105 19.86 10.50 -3.28
N TYR A 106 18.55 10.33 -3.12
CA TYR A 106 17.78 9.29 -3.81
C TYR A 106 16.43 9.84 -4.28
N GLN A 107 16.42 10.37 -5.49
CA GLN A 107 15.21 10.94 -6.08
C GLN A 107 14.73 10.05 -7.23
N VAL A 108 13.52 9.53 -7.09
CA VAL A 108 12.77 9.01 -8.24
C VAL A 108 12.51 10.18 -9.20
N ARG A 109 12.57 9.96 -10.50
CA ARG A 109 12.46 10.98 -11.54
C ARG A 109 11.45 10.55 -12.57
N PHE A 110 10.80 11.54 -13.17
CA PHE A 110 9.79 11.34 -14.20
C PHE A 110 10.09 12.23 -15.40
N GLN A 111 9.69 11.76 -16.57
CA GLN A 111 9.79 12.56 -17.80
C GLN A 111 8.86 13.78 -17.76
N ASN A 112 7.71 13.65 -17.09
CA ASN A 112 6.74 14.73 -16.93
C ASN A 112 5.87 14.49 -15.67
N THR A 113 5.12 15.52 -15.27
CA THR A 113 4.24 15.50 -14.09
C THR A 113 3.04 14.57 -14.24
N GLN A 114 2.56 14.33 -15.47
CA GLN A 114 1.45 13.41 -15.74
C GLN A 114 1.85 11.96 -15.40
N LYS A 115 3.05 11.54 -15.79
CA LYS A 115 3.61 10.23 -15.41
C LYS A 115 3.80 10.11 -13.91
N ALA A 116 4.27 11.17 -13.24
CA ALA A 116 4.38 11.20 -11.78
C ALA A 116 3.02 11.03 -11.09
N GLY A 117 2.00 11.75 -11.58
CA GLY A 117 0.64 11.68 -11.04
C GLY A 117 0.03 10.30 -11.23
N LEU A 118 0.08 9.76 -12.44
CA LEU A 118 -0.45 8.43 -12.75
C LEU A 118 0.29 7.32 -11.99
N ALA A 119 1.62 7.42 -11.85
CA ALA A 119 2.41 6.49 -11.06
C ALA A 119 2.00 6.54 -9.58
N ALA A 120 1.87 7.74 -8.99
CA ALA A 120 1.42 7.90 -7.61
C ALA A 120 0.00 7.33 -7.39
N THR A 121 -0.92 7.53 -8.34
CA THR A 121 -2.26 6.92 -8.30
C THR A 121 -2.18 5.40 -8.34
N PHE A 122 -1.44 4.84 -9.31
CA PHE A 122 -1.25 3.39 -9.41
C PHE A 122 -0.65 2.80 -8.12
N TRP A 123 0.43 3.38 -7.61
CA TRP A 123 1.07 2.93 -6.37
C TRP A 123 0.17 3.06 -5.16
N SER A 124 -0.72 4.06 -5.12
CA SER A 124 -1.70 4.16 -4.05
C SER A 124 -2.62 2.94 -4.02
N PHE A 125 -3.17 2.53 -5.17
CA PHE A 125 -4.03 1.36 -5.29
C PHE A 125 -3.27 0.06 -4.98
N LYS A 126 -2.02 -0.06 -5.46
CA LYS A 126 -1.16 -1.20 -5.18
C LYS A 126 -0.89 -1.33 -3.67
N LEU A 127 -0.58 -0.21 -3.01
CA LEU A 127 -0.33 -0.19 -1.58
C LEU A 127 -1.58 -0.55 -0.76
N GLU A 128 -2.75 -0.07 -1.18
CA GLU A 128 -4.03 -0.43 -0.56
C GLU A 128 -4.29 -1.94 -0.63
N LEU A 129 -4.12 -2.57 -1.80
CA LEU A 129 -4.26 -4.01 -1.95
C LEU A 129 -3.29 -4.77 -1.04
N LEU A 130 -2.02 -4.35 -0.99
CA LEU A 130 -1.01 -4.95 -0.13
C LEU A 130 -1.36 -4.81 1.35
N ILE A 131 -1.86 -3.65 1.81
CA ILE A 131 -2.35 -3.46 3.18
C ILE A 131 -3.44 -4.49 3.51
N GLY A 132 -4.41 -4.68 2.61
CA GLY A 132 -5.48 -5.66 2.79
C GLY A 132 -4.97 -7.10 2.88
N MET A 133 -4.09 -7.50 1.95
CA MET A 133 -3.44 -8.82 1.98
C MET A 133 -2.65 -9.04 3.27
N ILE A 134 -1.83 -8.06 3.68
CA ILE A 134 -1.02 -8.14 4.91
C ILE A 134 -1.93 -8.27 6.14
N LYS A 135 -3.03 -7.51 6.21
CA LYS A 135 -4.01 -7.62 7.30
C LYS A 135 -4.59 -9.03 7.38
N LEU A 136 -5.01 -9.62 6.27
CA LEU A 136 -5.54 -10.98 6.25
C LEU A 136 -4.48 -11.99 6.67
N GLN A 137 -3.31 -11.95 6.05
CA GLN A 137 -2.23 -12.92 6.28
C GLN A 137 -1.69 -12.89 7.71
N ARG A 138 -1.65 -11.72 8.37
CA ARG A 138 -1.27 -11.63 9.79
C ARG A 138 -2.24 -12.34 10.72
N ASN A 139 -3.52 -12.37 10.37
CA ASN A 139 -4.56 -13.07 11.14
C ASN A 139 -4.67 -14.56 10.78
N LEU A 140 -3.99 -15.00 9.70
CA LEU A 140 -3.89 -16.40 9.31
C LEU A 140 -2.62 -17.01 9.89
N PHE A 141 -2.72 -17.56 11.10
CA PHE A 141 -1.59 -18.17 11.80
C PHE A 141 -0.99 -19.35 10.99
N GLY A 142 0.22 -19.16 10.46
CA GLY A 142 1.17 -20.23 10.13
C GLY A 142 1.23 -20.75 8.68
N THR A 143 0.22 -20.51 7.82
CA THR A 143 0.20 -21.14 6.48
C THR A 143 0.77 -20.29 5.34
N GLN A 144 1.13 -19.01 5.56
CA GLN A 144 1.55 -18.11 4.48
C GLN A 144 2.71 -17.13 4.82
N VAL A 145 3.65 -17.55 5.68
CA VAL A 145 4.73 -16.68 6.16
C VAL A 145 5.57 -16.09 5.01
N GLU A 146 5.93 -16.89 4.01
CA GLU A 146 6.72 -16.41 2.86
C GLU A 146 5.96 -15.38 2.01
N SER A 147 4.66 -15.56 1.80
CA SER A 147 3.83 -14.60 1.06
C SER A 147 3.65 -13.29 1.84
N LEU A 148 3.58 -13.35 3.17
CA LEU A 148 3.50 -12.17 4.02
C LEU A 148 4.79 -11.33 3.95
N GLU A 149 5.97 -11.96 4.00
CA GLU A 149 7.25 -11.25 3.87
C GLU A 149 7.39 -10.55 2.52
N GLN A 150 7.00 -11.22 1.43
CA GLN A 150 6.97 -10.63 0.10
C GLN A 150 6.03 -9.43 0.02
N ASN A 151 4.82 -9.55 0.57
CA ASN A 151 3.85 -8.46 0.58
C ASN A 151 4.33 -7.26 1.42
N LEU A 152 4.99 -7.50 2.56
CA LEU A 152 5.61 -6.45 3.36
C LEU A 152 6.75 -5.74 2.62
N ALA A 153 7.61 -6.49 1.92
CA ALA A 153 8.69 -5.92 1.12
C ALA A 153 8.13 -5.05 -0.02
N MET A 154 7.14 -5.56 -0.76
CA MET A 154 6.47 -4.80 -1.82
C MET A 154 5.77 -3.55 -1.29
N ALA A 155 5.12 -3.62 -0.12
CA ALA A 155 4.45 -2.47 0.49
C ALA A 155 5.46 -1.40 0.93
N LYS A 156 6.60 -1.81 1.48
CA LYS A 156 7.70 -0.91 1.83
C LYS A 156 8.28 -0.21 0.59
N GLU A 157 8.52 -0.94 -0.48
CA GLU A 157 9.01 -0.37 -1.73
C GLU A 157 7.98 0.61 -2.33
N THR A 158 6.72 0.21 -2.39
CA THR A 158 5.63 1.02 -2.95
C THR A 158 5.42 2.32 -2.14
N SER A 159 5.43 2.24 -0.81
CA SER A 159 5.35 3.44 0.04
C SER A 159 6.56 4.36 -0.12
N SER A 160 7.77 3.81 -0.28
CA SER A 160 8.98 4.58 -0.58
C SER A 160 8.86 5.33 -1.91
N LEU A 161 8.36 4.68 -2.96
CA LEU A 161 8.11 5.31 -4.26
C LEU A 161 7.13 6.49 -4.16
N ILE A 162 6.05 6.34 -3.40
CA ILE A 162 5.08 7.42 -3.15
C ILE A 162 5.75 8.60 -2.44
N LEU A 163 6.50 8.35 -1.37
CA LEU A 163 7.18 9.40 -0.59
C LEU A 163 8.20 10.16 -1.44
N GLN A 164 8.98 9.46 -2.26
CA GLN A 164 9.95 10.08 -3.16
C GLN A 164 9.30 10.88 -4.28
N THR A 165 8.06 10.52 -4.65
CA THR A 165 7.28 11.22 -5.68
C THR A 165 6.55 12.44 -5.14
N ALA A 166 6.19 12.43 -3.86
CA ALA A 166 5.38 13.48 -3.24
C ALA A 166 5.93 14.90 -3.52
N PRO A 167 7.24 15.19 -3.40
CA PRO A 167 7.78 16.51 -3.72
C PRO A 167 7.48 17.01 -5.14
N TYR A 168 7.46 16.11 -6.14
CA TYR A 168 7.13 16.47 -7.53
C TYR A 168 5.68 16.88 -7.71
N LEU A 169 4.79 16.29 -6.91
CA LEU A 169 3.36 16.52 -7.03
C LEU A 169 2.92 17.68 -6.14
N THR A 170 3.43 17.77 -4.91
CA THR A 170 3.00 18.80 -3.96
C THR A 170 3.46 20.21 -4.30
N SER A 171 4.32 20.38 -5.31
CA SER A 171 4.78 21.70 -5.72
C SER A 171 3.68 22.52 -6.40
N CYS A 172 2.72 21.90 -7.08
CA CYS A 172 1.56 22.59 -7.65
C CYS A 172 0.26 22.14 -6.97
N PHE A 173 -0.76 22.99 -6.93
CA PHE A 173 -2.06 22.67 -6.32
C PHE A 173 -2.67 21.36 -6.85
N GLU A 174 -2.66 21.18 -8.17
CA GLU A 174 -3.22 19.97 -8.81
C GLU A 174 -2.49 18.70 -8.38
N GLY A 175 -1.17 18.74 -8.30
CA GLY A 175 -0.39 17.61 -7.83
C GLY A 175 -0.51 17.39 -6.31
N ALA A 176 -0.70 18.45 -5.51
CA ALA A 176 -1.02 18.32 -4.09
C ALA A 176 -2.37 17.60 -3.89
N VAL A 177 -3.36 17.88 -4.74
CA VAL A 177 -4.64 17.15 -4.75
C VAL A 177 -4.42 15.69 -5.17
N ALA A 178 -3.67 15.44 -6.25
CA ALA A 178 -3.41 14.10 -6.77
C ALA A 178 -2.61 13.21 -5.78
N SER A 179 -1.67 13.78 -5.04
CA SER A 179 -0.82 13.06 -4.07
C SER A 179 -1.53 12.73 -2.76
N LYS A 180 -2.64 13.40 -2.44
CA LYS A 180 -3.34 13.26 -1.15
C LYS A 180 -3.77 11.82 -0.87
N ALA A 181 -4.32 11.12 -1.86
CA ALA A 181 -4.75 9.73 -1.71
C ALA A 181 -3.55 8.80 -1.46
N ALA A 182 -2.48 8.96 -2.24
CA ALA A 182 -1.26 8.17 -2.12
C ALA A 182 -0.57 8.37 -0.76
N LEU A 183 -0.49 9.61 -0.27
CA LEU A 183 0.07 9.92 1.06
C LEU A 183 -0.79 9.35 2.19
N ARG A 184 -2.13 9.32 2.04
CA ARG A 184 -3.02 8.66 3.01
C ARG A 184 -2.84 7.14 3.02
N ALA A 185 -2.68 6.51 1.86
CA ALA A 185 -2.36 5.09 1.77
C ALA A 185 -1.04 4.77 2.48
N THR A 186 -0.02 5.59 2.23
CA THR A 186 1.29 5.50 2.88
C THR A 186 1.19 5.61 4.39
N ARG A 187 0.42 6.58 4.90
CA ARG A 187 0.16 6.72 6.33
C ARG A 187 -0.49 5.47 6.92
N ARG A 188 -1.54 4.94 6.28
CA ARG A 188 -2.23 3.71 6.73
C ARG A 188 -1.30 2.49 6.78
N TYR A 189 -0.39 2.38 5.81
CA TYR A 189 0.65 1.34 5.83
C TYR A 189 1.56 1.44 7.07
N PHE A 190 2.01 2.64 7.43
CA PHE A 190 2.82 2.83 8.64
C PHE A 190 2.03 2.59 9.93
N GLU A 191 0.76 2.98 9.97
CA GLU A 191 -0.15 2.68 11.10
C GLU A 191 -0.33 1.15 11.28
N LEU A 192 -0.39 0.39 10.18
CA LEU A 192 -0.39 -1.08 10.20
C LEU A 192 0.90 -1.66 10.78
N GLY A 193 2.04 -1.00 10.55
CA GLY A 193 3.33 -1.37 11.15
C GLY A 193 3.38 -1.11 12.65
N ALA A 194 2.86 0.04 13.10
CA ALA A 194 2.81 0.42 14.51
C ALA A 194 1.92 -0.52 15.35
N LEU A 195 0.77 -0.93 14.82
CA LEU A 195 -0.12 -1.89 15.47
C LEU A 195 0.56 -3.22 15.82
N LYS A 196 1.60 -3.64 15.08
CA LYS A 196 2.35 -4.86 15.40
C LYS A 196 3.27 -4.70 16.62
N GLN A 197 3.82 -3.51 16.86
CA GLN A 197 4.68 -3.26 18.03
C GLN A 197 3.90 -3.34 19.36
N ASP A 198 2.59 -3.06 19.34
CA ASP A 198 1.75 -3.18 20.51
C ASP A 198 1.40 -4.63 20.87
N PHE A 199 1.28 -5.53 19.87
CA PHE A 199 1.05 -6.97 20.10
C PHE A 199 2.34 -7.72 20.45
N ASP A 200 3.49 -7.29 19.91
CA ASP A 200 4.80 -7.91 20.17
C ASP A 200 5.51 -7.34 21.43
N SER A 201 4.90 -6.40 22.17
CA SER A 201 5.41 -5.93 23.46
C SER A 201 5.01 -6.89 24.59
N PRO A 202 5.89 -7.79 25.06
CA PRO A 202 5.58 -8.62 26.20
C PRO A 202 5.75 -7.76 27.45
N LEU A 203 4.68 -7.56 28.21
CA LEU A 203 4.71 -7.43 29.68
C LEU A 203 6.01 -6.86 30.26
N THR A 204 6.36 -5.60 30.00
CA THR A 204 7.14 -4.80 30.96
C THR A 204 6.20 -4.03 31.86
N SER A 205 5.33 -4.79 32.53
CA SER A 205 4.73 -4.43 33.80
C SER A 205 4.69 -5.70 34.63
N MET A 206 5.79 -5.95 35.35
CA MET A 206 5.78 -6.37 36.75
C MET A 206 7.22 -6.55 37.25
N ARG A 207 7.57 -5.71 38.23
CA ARG A 207 8.58 -5.90 39.30
C ARG A 207 10.06 -5.80 38.92
N ALA A 208 10.69 -4.69 39.34
CA ALA A 208 11.40 -4.64 40.62
C ALA A 208 11.30 -3.22 41.20
#